data_AF-A0A0N0H3J0-F1
#
_entry.id   AF-A0A0N0H3J0-F1
#
_cell.length_a   1.000
_cell.length_b   1.000
_cell.length_c   1.000
_cell.angle_alpha   90.00
_cell.angle_beta   90.00
_cell.angle_gamma   90.00
#
_symmetry.space_group_name_H-M   'P 1'
#
loop_
_entity.id
_entity.type
_entity.pdbx_description
1 polymer ?
#
loop_
_entity_poly.entity_id
_entity_poly.type
_entity_poly.pdbx_seq_one_letter_code
_entity_poly.pdbx_strand_id
1 'polypeptide(L)'
;METVYDTLVTVLTDKFEVTGDRIGPDVSLTDLELDSLAVVELYVTLQEHWQVQLDEDDSAADMTLRQFAAAVAAQLTEPGPAR
;
A
#
# COMPACT_ATOMS: atom_id res chain seq x y z
N MET A 1 5.34 16.22 -6.83
CA MET A 1 4.48 15.13 -7.31
C MET A 1 4.66 14.01 -6.32
N GLU A 2 3.73 13.92 -5.37
CA GLU A 2 3.70 12.77 -4.46
C GLU A 2 3.31 11.55 -5.30
N THR A 3 4.07 10.47 -5.16
CA THR A 3 3.76 9.21 -5.84
C THR A 3 2.99 8.32 -4.89
N VAL A 4 2.25 7.34 -5.42
CA VAL A 4 1.58 6.33 -4.59
C VAL A 4 2.52 5.71 -3.56
N TYR A 5 3.78 5.49 -3.95
CA TYR A 5 4.81 4.96 -3.06
C TYR A 5 5.13 5.91 -1.90
N ASP A 6 5.20 7.22 -2.15
CA ASP A 6 5.51 8.23 -1.13
C ASP A 6 4.40 8.34 -0.07
N THR A 7 3.15 8.35 -0.51
CA THR A 7 2.00 8.28 0.41
C THR A 7 1.99 6.96 1.18
N LEU A 8 2.32 5.83 0.54
CA LEU A 8 2.41 4.54 1.21
C LEU A 8 3.51 4.52 2.29
N VAL A 9 4.69 5.07 1.99
CA VAL A 9 5.78 5.26 2.95
C VAL A 9 5.31 6.16 4.10
N THR A 10 4.62 7.25 3.79
CA THR A 10 4.07 8.19 4.79
C THR A 10 3.07 7.49 5.70
N VAL A 11 2.12 6.73 5.16
CA VAL A 11 1.15 5.97 5.96
C VAL A 11 1.85 4.93 6.83
N LEU A 12 2.80 4.17 6.29
CA LEU A 12 3.58 3.19 7.06
C LEU A 12 4.39 3.83 8.18
N THR A 13 4.99 4.99 7.94
CA THR A 13 5.85 5.66 8.93
C THR A 13 5.03 6.41 9.98
N ASP A 14 3.98 7.13 9.57
CA ASP A 14 3.18 8.01 10.43
C ASP A 14 2.09 7.24 11.19
N LYS A 15 1.43 6.29 10.53
CA LYS A 15 0.28 5.56 11.09
C LYS A 15 0.70 4.23 11.71
N PHE A 16 1.64 3.53 11.09
CA PHE A 16 2.11 2.21 11.55
C PHE A 16 3.45 2.26 12.29
N GLU A 17 4.03 3.46 12.45
CA GLU A 17 5.33 3.68 13.12
C GLU A 17 6.46 2.78 12.59
N VAL A 18 6.36 2.36 11.32
CA VAL A 18 7.36 1.51 10.69
C VAL A 18 8.64 2.31 10.49
N THR A 19 9.77 1.73 10.89
CA THR A 19 11.06 2.39 10.73
C THR A 19 11.39 2.53 9.25
N GLY A 20 11.67 3.74 8.78
CA GLY A 20 11.99 4.00 7.36
C GLY A 20 13.18 3.19 6.81
N ASP A 21 14.08 2.71 7.66
CA ASP A 21 15.17 1.78 7.29
C ASP A 21 14.65 0.41 6.83
N ARG A 22 13.49 -0.02 7.35
CA ARG A 22 12.78 -1.25 6.94
C ARG A 22 11.89 -1.02 5.72
N ILE A 23 11.58 0.23 5.38
CA ILE A 23 10.71 0.57 4.25
C ILE A 23 11.55 0.64 2.99
N GLY A 24 11.58 -0.47 2.24
CA GLY A 24 12.28 -0.56 0.97
C GLY A 24 11.34 -0.84 -0.21
N PRO A 25 11.70 -0.44 -1.44
CA PRO A 25 10.88 -0.74 -2.61
C PRO A 25 10.83 -2.24 -2.93
N ASP A 26 11.84 -3.00 -2.52
CA ASP A 26 11.96 -4.45 -2.68
C ASP A 26 11.53 -5.23 -1.42
N VAL A 27 11.02 -4.54 -0.40
CA VAL A 27 10.50 -5.15 0.83
C VAL A 27 9.03 -5.52 0.61
N SER A 28 8.60 -6.69 1.08
CA SER A 28 7.20 -7.12 1.04
C SER A 28 6.41 -6.66 2.26
N LEU A 29 5.09 -6.54 2.14
CA LEU A 29 4.22 -6.18 3.28
C LEU A 29 4.36 -7.17 4.45
N THR A 30 4.54 -8.46 4.16
CA THR A 30 4.85 -9.49 5.16
C THR A 30 6.20 -9.30 5.86
N ASP A 31 7.23 -8.78 5.16
CA ASP A 31 8.58 -8.59 5.71
C ASP A 31 8.64 -7.39 6.69
N LEU A 32 7.68 -6.47 6.56
CA LEU A 32 7.47 -5.39 7.54
C LEU A 32 6.93 -5.91 8.88
N GLU A 33 6.64 -7.21 8.99
CA GLU A 33 6.11 -7.86 10.20
C GLU A 33 4.86 -7.14 10.74
N LEU A 34 4.02 -6.63 9.83
CA LEU A 34 2.78 -5.97 10.18
C LEU A 34 1.84 -6.96 10.86
N ASP A 35 1.20 -6.51 11.95
CA ASP A 35 0.15 -7.28 12.60
C ASP A 35 -1.03 -7.49 11.63
N SER A 36 -1.77 -8.59 11.77
CA SER A 36 -2.90 -8.89 10.87
C SER A 36 -3.96 -7.78 10.86
N LEU A 37 -4.16 -7.09 11.98
CA LEU A 37 -5.02 -5.92 12.04
C LEU A 37 -4.40 -4.70 11.33
N ALA A 38 -3.08 -4.55 11.42
CA ALA A 38 -2.36 -3.45 10.80
C ALA A 38 -2.40 -3.54 9.27
N VAL A 39 -2.26 -4.76 8.72
CA VAL A 39 -2.42 -5.02 7.29
C VAL A 39 -3.80 -4.55 6.83
N VAL A 40 -4.88 -5.01 7.48
CA VAL A 40 -6.26 -4.61 7.13
C VAL A 40 -6.45 -3.10 7.21
N GLU A 41 -5.96 -2.46 8.28
CA GLU A 41 -6.08 -1.00 8.41
C GLU A 41 -5.30 -0.26 7.33
N LEU A 42 -4.14 -0.76 6.90
CA LEU A 42 -3.35 -0.20 5.82
C LEU A 42 -4.17 -0.24 4.53
N TYR A 43 -4.72 -1.40 4.18
CA TYR A 43 -5.57 -1.55 2.99
C TYR A 43 -6.76 -0.60 3.03
N VAL A 44 -7.52 -0.55 4.14
CA VAL A 44 -8.66 0.38 4.28
C VAL A 44 -8.22 1.83 4.11
N THR A 45 -7.12 2.23 4.76
CA THR A 45 -6.60 3.61 4.68
C THR A 45 -6.26 4.00 3.24
N LEU A 46 -5.59 3.12 2.52
CA LEU A 46 -5.16 3.37 1.14
C LEU A 46 -6.37 3.35 0.17
N GLN A 47 -7.32 2.44 0.38
CA GLN A 47 -8.58 2.39 -0.36
C GLN A 47 -9.39 3.67 -0.18
N GLU A 48 -9.52 4.18 1.05
CA GLU A 48 -10.23 5.43 1.32
C GLU A 48 -9.48 6.65 0.75
N HIS A 49 -8.16 6.67 0.87
CA HIS A 49 -7.34 7.79 0.41
C HIS A 49 -7.38 7.97 -1.11
N TRP A 50 -7.34 6.87 -1.87
CA TRP A 50 -7.33 6.90 -3.34
C TRP A 50 -8.67 6.52 -3.99
N GLN A 51 -9.68 6.17 -3.18
CA GLN A 51 -10.97 5.65 -3.63
C GLN A 51 -10.85 4.44 -4.59
N VAL A 52 -9.84 3.59 -4.36
CA VAL A 52 -9.62 2.36 -5.12
C VAL A 52 -10.11 1.14 -4.35
N GLN A 53 -10.42 0.05 -5.05
CA GLN A 53 -10.62 -1.25 -4.45
C GLN A 53 -9.30 -1.99 -4.46
N LEU A 54 -8.79 -2.35 -3.28
CA LEU A 54 -7.58 -3.15 -3.13
C LEU A 54 -7.98 -4.53 -2.66
N ASP A 55 -7.53 -5.54 -3.39
CA ASP A 55 -7.78 -6.93 -3.04
C ASP A 55 -6.76 -7.33 -1.97
N GLU A 56 -7.24 -7.66 -0.78
CA GLU A 56 -6.43 -8.06 0.39
C GLU A 56 -6.00 -9.53 0.32
N ASP A 57 -5.99 -10.12 -0.87
CA ASP A 57 -5.68 -11.54 -1.06
C ASP A 57 -4.24 -11.83 -0.66
N ASP A 58 -3.94 -13.09 -0.29
CA ASP A 58 -2.63 -13.52 0.20
C ASP A 58 -1.49 -13.10 -0.75
N SER A 59 -1.79 -13.05 -2.04
CA SER A 59 -0.88 -12.60 -3.10
C SER A 59 -0.41 -11.16 -2.93
N ALA A 60 -1.22 -10.27 -2.37
CA ALA A 60 -0.90 -8.86 -2.18
C ALA A 60 0.02 -8.65 -0.96
N ALA A 61 -0.06 -9.51 0.06
CA ALA A 61 0.86 -9.49 1.20
C ALA A 61 2.30 -9.92 0.81
N ASP A 62 2.42 -10.82 -0.17
CA ASP A 62 3.69 -11.26 -0.75
C ASP A 62 4.32 -10.21 -1.70
N MET A 63 3.51 -9.28 -2.23
CA MET A 63 4.01 -8.23 -3.11
C MET A 63 4.95 -7.25 -2.40
N THR A 64 5.96 -6.83 -3.14
CA THR A 64 6.85 -5.74 -2.70
C THR A 64 6.12 -4.40 -2.66
N LEU A 65 6.56 -3.47 -1.81
CA LEU A 65 5.97 -2.13 -1.72
C LEU A 65 5.98 -1.42 -3.08
N ARG A 66 7.01 -1.64 -3.91
CA ARG A 66 7.06 -1.12 -5.28
C ARG A 66 5.97 -1.71 -6.16
N GLN A 67 5.79 -3.03 -6.16
CA GLN A 67 4.76 -3.70 -6.96
C GLN A 67 3.37 -3.26 -6.53
N PHE A 68 3.14 -3.21 -5.22
CA PHE A 68 1.89 -2.74 -4.65
C PHE A 68 1.60 -1.29 -5.07
N ALA A 69 2.55 -0.38 -4.88
CA ALA A 69 2.40 1.02 -5.28
C ALA A 69 2.19 1.16 -6.80
N ALA A 70 2.84 0.31 -7.62
CA ALA A 70 2.63 0.30 -9.06
C ALA A 70 1.22 -0.20 -9.45
N ALA A 71 0.69 -1.23 -8.77
CA ALA A 71 -0.66 -1.74 -9.00
C ALA A 71 -1.71 -0.68 -8.66
N VAL A 72 -1.55 0.01 -7.54
CA VAL A 72 -2.43 1.12 -7.16
C VAL A 72 -2.29 2.31 -8.12
N ALA A 73 -1.06 2.66 -8.52
CA ALA A 73 -0.83 3.72 -9.50
C ALA A 73 -1.45 3.40 -10.88
N ALA A 74 -1.45 2.12 -11.28
CA ALA A 74 -2.14 1.67 -12.48
C ALA A 74 -3.66 1.89 -12.34
N GLN A 75 -4.27 1.48 -11.23
CA GLN A 75 -5.71 1.71 -10.98
C GLN A 75 -6.09 3.20 -10.93
N LEU A 76 -5.20 4.06 -10.41
CA LEU A 76 -5.41 5.52 -10.37
C LEU A 76 -5.26 6.18 -11.74
N THR A 77 -4.42 5.60 -12.61
CA THR A 77 -4.19 6.11 -13.97
C THR A 77 -5.27 5.63 -14.93
N GLU A 78 -5.84 4.45 -14.68
CA GLU A 78 -7.03 3.99 -15.36
C GLU A 78 -8.23 4.83 -14.87
N PRO A 79 -8.91 5.61 -15.73
CA PRO A 79 -10.18 6.21 -15.35
C PRO A 79 -11.14 5.05 -15.10
N GLY A 80 -11.37 4.69 -13.84
CA GLY A 80 -12.31 3.65 -13.46
C GLY A 80 -13.61 3.84 -14.24
N PRO A 81 -14.20 2.77 -14.80
CA PRO A 81 -15.37 2.88 -15.66
C PRO A 81 -16.45 3.61 -14.86
N ALA A 82 -16.93 4.72 -15.42
CA ALA A 82 -18.02 5.51 -14.86
C ALA A 82 -19.12 4.57 -14.35
N ARG A 83 -19.36 4.61 -13.04
CA ARG A 83 -20.54 4.00 -12.45
C ARG A 83 -21.64 5.04 -12.28
#